data_AF-A0A951KK24-F1
#
_entry.id   AF-A0A951KK24-F1
#
_cell.length_a   1.000
_cell.length_b   1.000
_cell.length_c   1.000
_cell.angle_alpha   90.00
_cell.angle_beta   90.00
_cell.angle_gamma   90.00
#
_symmetry.space_group_name_H-M   'P 1'
#
loop_
_entity.id
_entity.type
_entity.pdbx_description
1 polymer ?
#
loop_
_entity_poly.entity_id
_entity_poly.type
_entity_poly.pdbx_seq_one_letter_code
_entity_poly.pdbx_strand_id
1 'polypeptide(L)'
;MSSYLQHLQANSDALRTVIDDVLAEFRVLPVGSGYIDLLVPITDALDLIDRLALVPVAITYMTWWCHCTPESRRHLGCPHGLGGPRALDGKTWFSECTHYPDLDLSARGVPVTDTTIVAHVLAEACRAELRAYLLHEFPQEPFYSPCLCPGLWLHVPDAWQRTHYLVSNT
;
A
#
# COMPACT_ATOMS: atom_id res chain seq x y z
N MET A 1 2.96 9.52 21.81
CA MET A 1 2.48 8.37 21.02
C MET A 1 0.97 8.50 20.90
N SER A 2 0.41 8.48 19.70
CA SER A 2 -1.04 8.63 19.48
C SER A 2 -1.83 7.45 20.04
N SER A 3 -3.12 7.63 20.33
CA SER A 3 -4.05 6.57 20.74
C SER A 3 -4.07 5.44 19.72
N TYR A 4 -4.01 5.79 18.43
CA TYR A 4 -3.80 4.85 17.33
C TYR A 4 -2.55 3.98 17.51
N LEU A 5 -1.36 4.57 17.63
CA LEU A 5 -0.11 3.80 17.78
C LEU A 5 -0.05 3.01 19.09
N GLN A 6 -0.68 3.51 20.16
CA GLN A 6 -0.86 2.77 21.41
C GLN A 6 -1.72 1.51 21.20
N HIS A 7 -2.82 1.62 20.46
CA HIS A 7 -3.65 0.47 20.11
C HIS A 7 -2.86 -0.58 19.33
N LEU A 8 -2.10 -0.16 18.31
CA LEU A 8 -1.27 -1.07 17.53
C LEU A 8 -0.23 -1.76 18.42
N GLN A 9 0.51 -0.99 19.22
CA GLN A 9 1.56 -1.54 20.08
C GLN A 9 1.02 -2.55 21.11
N ALA A 10 -0.18 -2.32 21.66
CA ALA A 10 -0.82 -3.22 22.61
C ALA A 10 -1.29 -4.54 21.96
N ASN A 11 -1.47 -4.57 20.64
CA ASN A 11 -2.03 -5.70 19.89
C ASN A 11 -1.09 -6.20 18.78
N SER A 12 0.22 -5.95 18.90
CA SER A 12 1.16 -6.09 17.79
C SER A 12 1.17 -7.47 17.15
N ASP A 13 1.22 -8.52 17.96
CA ASP A 13 1.39 -9.88 17.43
C ASP A 13 0.15 -10.37 16.68
N ALA A 14 -1.04 -10.09 17.24
CA ALA A 14 -2.31 -10.41 16.63
C ALA A 14 -2.52 -9.61 15.34
N LEU A 15 -2.26 -8.29 15.38
CA LEU A 15 -2.43 -7.43 14.21
C LEU A 15 -1.44 -7.78 13.09
N ARG A 16 -0.15 -7.98 13.40
CA ARG A 16 0.85 -8.39 12.39
C ARG A 16 0.46 -9.71 11.74
N THR A 17 -0.04 -10.67 12.52
CA THR A 17 -0.50 -11.95 11.98
C THR A 17 -1.67 -11.75 11.01
N VAL A 18 -2.70 -11.00 11.40
CA VAL A 18 -3.87 -10.76 10.55
C VAL A 18 -3.52 -9.92 9.32
N ILE A 19 -2.62 -8.93 9.44
CA ILE A 19 -2.13 -8.16 8.30
C ILE A 19 -1.44 -9.09 7.32
N ASP A 20 -0.47 -9.89 7.78
CA ASP A 20 0.26 -10.84 6.92
C ASP A 20 -0.69 -11.82 6.21
N ASP A 21 -1.73 -12.32 6.89
CA ASP A 21 -2.77 -13.16 6.29
C ASP A 21 -3.54 -12.44 5.16
N VAL A 22 -3.91 -11.17 5.39
CA VAL A 22 -4.56 -10.33 4.37
C VAL A 22 -3.62 -10.07 3.19
N LEU A 23 -2.35 -9.77 3.45
CA LEU A 23 -1.37 -9.58 2.37
C LEU A 23 -1.20 -10.86 1.54
N ALA A 24 -1.24 -12.03 2.17
CA ALA A 24 -1.20 -13.32 1.50
C ALA A 24 -2.43 -13.58 0.62
N GLU A 25 -3.63 -13.28 1.13
CA GLU A 25 -4.91 -13.39 0.41
C GLU A 25 -4.88 -12.59 -0.89
N PHE A 26 -4.41 -11.35 -0.84
CA PHE A 26 -4.33 -10.43 -1.98
C PHE A 26 -3.05 -10.58 -2.81
N ARG A 27 -2.18 -11.54 -2.45
CA ARG A 27 -0.89 -11.80 -3.11
C ARG A 27 -0.03 -10.54 -3.26
N VAL A 28 -0.04 -9.70 -2.24
CA VAL A 28 0.70 -8.44 -2.22
C VAL A 28 2.19 -8.72 -2.33
N LEU A 29 2.91 -7.97 -3.15
CA LEU A 29 4.36 -8.03 -3.19
C LEU A 29 4.94 -6.91 -2.32
N PRO A 30 5.49 -7.21 -1.15
CA PRO A 30 6.15 -6.19 -0.34
C PRO A 30 7.54 -5.83 -0.86
N VAL A 31 7.92 -4.56 -0.72
CA VAL A 31 9.31 -4.10 -0.88
C VAL A 31 9.97 -4.02 0.51
N GLY A 32 11.08 -4.75 0.71
CA GLY A 32 11.75 -4.82 2.02
C GLY A 32 10.99 -5.69 3.04
N SER A 33 11.27 -5.56 4.34
CA SER A 33 10.70 -6.39 5.42
C SER A 33 9.55 -5.74 6.21
N GLY A 34 9.32 -4.44 6.03
CA GLY A 34 8.28 -3.66 6.73
C GLY A 34 6.90 -3.73 6.09
N TYR A 35 6.08 -2.71 6.32
CA TYR A 35 4.72 -2.60 5.77
C TYR A 35 4.55 -1.36 4.87
N ILE A 36 5.62 -1.03 4.16
CA ILE A 36 5.69 0.06 3.19
C ILE A 36 5.87 -0.52 1.78
N ASP A 37 5.48 0.25 0.77
CA ASP A 37 5.53 -0.18 -0.64
C ASP A 37 4.96 -1.59 -0.83
N LEU A 38 3.75 -1.79 -0.31
CA LEU A 38 2.97 -3.00 -0.48
C LEU A 38 2.34 -2.97 -1.88
N LEU A 39 2.98 -3.65 -2.84
CA LEU A 39 2.61 -3.59 -4.24
C LEU A 39 1.45 -4.53 -4.55
N VAL A 40 0.41 -3.99 -5.16
CA VAL A 40 -0.80 -4.74 -5.53
C VAL A 40 -1.33 -4.22 -6.87
N PRO A 41 -1.86 -5.07 -7.77
CA PRO A 41 -2.56 -4.60 -8.96
C PRO A 41 -3.69 -3.64 -8.58
N ILE A 42 -3.91 -2.60 -9.38
CA ILE A 42 -4.92 -1.59 -9.06
C ILE A 42 -6.35 -2.16 -8.97
N THR A 43 -6.63 -3.24 -9.70
CA THR A 43 -7.92 -3.95 -9.63
C THR A 43 -8.21 -4.52 -8.25
N ASP A 44 -7.16 -4.95 -7.55
CA ASP A 44 -7.26 -5.63 -6.26
C ASP A 44 -7.01 -4.65 -5.11
N ALA A 45 -6.44 -3.48 -5.40
CA ALA A 45 -6.09 -2.46 -4.42
C ALA A 45 -7.29 -1.97 -3.62
N LEU A 46 -8.44 -1.75 -4.26
CA LEU A 46 -9.65 -1.26 -3.59
C LEU A 46 -10.17 -2.25 -2.54
N ASP A 47 -10.18 -3.54 -2.89
CA ASP A 47 -10.64 -4.60 -1.99
C ASP A 47 -9.62 -4.84 -0.86
N LEU A 48 -8.33 -4.73 -1.14
CA LEU A 48 -7.28 -4.77 -0.11
C LEU A 48 -7.40 -3.61 0.88
N ILE A 49 -7.62 -2.39 0.37
CA ILE A 49 -7.86 -1.18 1.18
C ILE A 49 -9.06 -1.37 2.10
N ASP A 50 -10.16 -1.94 1.58
CA ASP A 50 -11.34 -2.27 2.38
C ASP A 50 -11.02 -3.31 3.45
N ARG A 51 -10.28 -4.35 3.08
CA ARG A 51 -9.94 -5.45 4.00
C ARG A 51 -9.06 -4.97 5.15
N LEU A 52 -8.04 -4.16 4.88
CA LEU A 52 -7.13 -3.63 5.89
C LEU A 52 -7.83 -2.66 6.86
N ALA A 53 -8.81 -1.90 6.38
CA ALA A 53 -9.59 -1.01 7.24
C ALA A 53 -10.44 -1.76 8.28
N LEU A 54 -10.80 -3.03 8.00
CA LEU A 54 -11.45 -3.92 8.97
C LEU A 54 -10.47 -4.48 10.02
N VAL A 55 -9.16 -4.41 9.75
CA VAL A 55 -8.05 -4.82 10.65
C VAL A 55 -7.49 -3.59 11.37
N PRO A 56 -8.36 -2.71 11.89
CA PRO A 56 -8.17 -1.27 12.19
C PRO A 56 -6.76 -0.67 11.94
N VAL A 57 -6.23 -0.81 10.73
CA VAL A 57 -4.91 -0.32 10.32
C VAL A 57 -5.10 0.65 9.17
N ALA A 58 -4.55 1.84 9.35
CA ALA A 58 -4.63 2.90 8.36
C ALA A 58 -3.54 2.74 7.30
N ILE A 59 -3.89 2.99 6.04
CA ILE A 59 -2.92 3.28 4.98
C ILE A 59 -2.84 4.80 4.89
N THR A 60 -1.66 5.39 5.02
CA THR A 60 -1.52 6.86 5.12
C THR A 60 -0.72 7.49 4.00
N TYR A 61 -0.03 6.65 3.23
CA TYR A 61 0.79 7.09 2.13
C TYR A 61 0.69 6.06 0.99
N MET A 62 0.82 6.53 -0.24
CA MET A 62 0.81 5.68 -1.43
C MET A 62 1.78 6.23 -2.48
N THR A 63 2.64 5.34 -2.96
CA THR A 63 3.61 5.58 -4.05
C THR A 63 3.15 4.89 -5.33
N TRP A 64 3.84 5.13 -6.44
CA TRP A 64 3.50 4.55 -7.75
C TRP A 64 4.56 3.62 -8.30
N TRP A 65 4.10 2.49 -8.87
CA TRP A 65 4.95 1.48 -9.47
C TRP A 65 4.39 1.05 -10.84
N CYS A 66 5.20 0.91 -11.90
CA CYS A 66 4.75 0.23 -13.14
C CYS A 66 4.91 -1.29 -12.99
N HIS A 67 3.82 -2.03 -13.22
CA HIS A 67 3.88 -3.48 -13.44
C HIS A 67 4.39 -3.81 -14.86
N CYS A 68 5.64 -4.22 -14.96
CA CYS A 68 6.38 -4.39 -16.21
C CYS A 68 6.18 -5.77 -16.86
N THR A 69 4.97 -6.02 -17.35
CA THR A 69 4.59 -7.18 -18.17
C THR A 69 5.08 -7.07 -19.63
N PRO A 70 5.17 -8.17 -20.41
CA PRO A 70 5.45 -8.08 -21.85
C PRO A 70 4.45 -7.19 -22.60
N GLU A 71 3.18 -7.19 -22.18
CA GLU A 71 2.10 -6.41 -22.78
C GLU A 71 2.27 -4.91 -22.51
N SER A 72 2.48 -4.50 -21.25
CA SER A 72 2.68 -3.09 -20.88
C SER A 72 3.93 -2.51 -21.53
N ARG A 73 5.02 -3.28 -21.69
CA ARG A 73 6.20 -2.82 -22.45
C ARG A 73 5.89 -2.56 -23.91
N ARG A 74 5.09 -3.44 -24.53
CA ARG A 74 4.73 -3.33 -25.94
C ARG A 74 3.78 -2.16 -26.21
N HIS A 75 2.84 -1.90 -25.30
CA HIS A 75 1.72 -1.00 -25.57
C HIS A 75 1.75 0.31 -24.78
N LEU A 76 2.39 0.34 -23.62
CA LEU A 76 2.38 1.47 -22.68
C LEU A 76 3.76 2.09 -22.47
N GLY A 77 4.82 1.52 -23.06
CA GLY A 77 6.18 2.03 -22.95
C GLY A 77 6.87 1.76 -21.60
N CYS A 78 6.41 0.77 -20.82
CA CYS A 78 7.11 0.39 -19.60
C CYS A 78 8.54 -0.13 -19.87
N PRO A 79 9.46 -0.04 -18.88
CA PRO A 79 9.25 0.56 -17.56
C PRO A 79 9.18 2.09 -17.62
N HIS A 80 8.30 2.67 -16.80
CA HIS A 80 8.28 4.12 -16.59
C HIS A 80 9.24 4.58 -15.48
N GLY A 81 9.72 3.65 -14.65
CA GLY A 81 10.46 3.92 -13.42
C GLY A 81 11.93 3.47 -13.42
N LEU A 82 12.49 3.30 -12.22
CA LEU A 82 13.93 3.10 -12.00
C LEU A 82 14.38 1.66 -11.66
N GLY A 83 13.52 0.66 -11.80
CA GLY A 83 13.81 -0.71 -11.35
C GLY A 83 12.95 -1.14 -10.15
N GLY A 84 13.05 -2.41 -9.75
CA GLY A 84 12.33 -2.92 -8.58
C GLY A 84 12.24 -4.45 -8.53
N PRO A 85 11.42 -5.00 -7.61
CA PRO A 85 11.39 -6.43 -7.33
C PRO A 85 10.72 -7.23 -8.46
N ARG A 86 11.07 -8.51 -8.54
CA ARG A 86 10.32 -9.47 -9.36
C ARG A 86 8.97 -9.74 -8.74
N ALA A 87 7.95 -9.85 -9.59
CA ALA A 87 6.63 -10.31 -9.17
C ALA A 87 6.69 -11.77 -8.70
N LEU A 88 5.64 -12.20 -7.98
CA LEU A 88 5.53 -13.56 -7.43
C LEU A 88 5.50 -14.66 -8.51
N ASP A 89 5.20 -14.32 -9.76
CA ASP A 89 5.25 -15.23 -10.89
C ASP A 89 6.69 -15.51 -11.40
N GLY A 90 7.68 -14.74 -10.93
CA GLY A 90 9.09 -14.79 -11.36
C GLY A 90 9.36 -14.27 -12.78
N LYS A 91 8.32 -13.96 -13.57
CA LYS A 91 8.36 -13.61 -14.99
C LYS A 91 8.20 -12.10 -15.21
N THR A 92 7.38 -11.47 -14.39
CA THR A 92 7.13 -10.02 -14.42
C THR A 92 7.85 -9.34 -13.25
N TRP A 93 7.89 -8.02 -13.24
CA TRP A 93 8.56 -7.23 -12.21
C TRP A 93 7.91 -5.85 -12.08
N PHE A 94 8.17 -5.16 -10.99
CA PHE A 94 7.65 -3.82 -10.73
C PHE A 94 8.76 -2.78 -10.81
N SER A 95 8.46 -1.60 -11.33
CA SER A 95 9.40 -0.50 -11.44
C SER A 95 8.91 0.72 -10.66
N GLU A 96 9.71 1.20 -9.70
CA GLU A 96 9.39 2.37 -8.87
C GLU A 96 9.34 3.65 -9.71
N CYS A 97 8.25 4.41 -9.65
CA CYS A 97 8.01 5.62 -10.44
C CYS A 97 8.11 6.88 -9.57
N THR A 98 9.33 7.24 -9.16
CA THR A 98 9.61 8.35 -8.23
C THR A 98 9.33 9.76 -8.80
N HIS A 99 9.08 9.87 -10.10
CA HIS A 99 8.76 11.13 -10.78
C HIS A 99 7.26 11.45 -10.79
N TYR A 100 6.40 10.54 -10.34
CA TYR A 100 4.98 10.80 -10.14
C TYR A 100 4.72 11.30 -8.71
N PRO A 101 3.72 12.17 -8.51
CA PRO A 101 3.39 12.65 -7.18
C PRO A 101 2.84 11.49 -6.34
N ASP A 102 3.42 11.31 -5.16
CA ASP A 102 2.89 10.42 -4.13
C ASP A 102 1.59 11.00 -3.55
N LEU A 103 0.80 10.12 -2.94
CA LEU A 103 -0.40 10.50 -2.21
C LEU A 103 -0.16 10.45 -0.70
N ASP A 104 -0.01 11.63 -0.09
CA ASP A 104 0.00 11.79 1.36
C ASP A 104 -1.41 12.14 1.87
N LEU A 105 -2.02 11.24 2.65
CA LEU A 105 -3.37 11.47 3.15
C LEU A 105 -3.45 12.57 4.20
N SER A 106 -2.37 12.86 4.92
CA SER A 106 -2.32 13.98 5.85
C SER A 106 -2.41 15.32 5.11
N ALA A 107 -1.74 15.43 3.96
CA ALA A 107 -1.83 16.59 3.08
C ALA A 107 -3.24 16.75 2.45
N ARG A 108 -4.04 15.68 2.44
CA ARG A 108 -5.44 15.68 1.99
C ARG A 108 -6.45 15.91 3.12
N GLY A 109 -5.97 16.25 4.33
CA GLY A 109 -6.80 16.61 5.47
C GLY A 109 -7.29 15.41 6.29
N VAL A 110 -6.82 14.19 6.01
CA VAL A 110 -7.05 13.05 6.91
C VAL A 110 -6.28 13.31 8.21
N PRO A 111 -6.89 13.13 9.39
CA PRO A 111 -6.29 13.47 10.68
C PRO A 111 -5.24 12.45 11.16
N VAL A 112 -4.26 12.12 10.32
CA VAL A 112 -3.20 11.13 10.61
C VAL A 112 -2.36 11.52 11.84
N THR A 113 -2.15 12.83 12.04
CA THR A 113 -1.36 13.35 13.18
C THR A 113 -2.20 13.57 14.45
N ASP A 114 -3.50 13.30 14.42
CA ASP A 114 -4.36 13.44 15.61
C ASP A 114 -3.98 12.38 16.64
N THR A 115 -3.51 12.83 17.80
CA THR A 115 -3.07 11.92 18.87
C THR A 115 -4.21 11.25 19.62
N THR A 116 -5.45 11.71 19.45
CA THR A 116 -6.64 11.24 20.15
C THR A 116 -7.53 10.34 19.31
N ILE A 117 -7.27 10.26 18.00
CA ILE A 117 -8.09 9.48 17.09
C ILE A 117 -8.03 7.98 17.39
N VAL A 118 -9.20 7.35 17.36
CA VAL A 118 -9.35 5.91 17.56
C VAL A 118 -9.03 5.18 16.26
N ALA A 119 -8.41 3.99 16.37
CA ALA A 119 -7.86 3.29 15.22
C ALA A 119 -8.86 2.98 14.09
N HIS A 120 -10.06 2.52 14.41
CA HIS A 120 -11.08 2.27 13.39
C HIS A 120 -11.51 3.57 12.67
N VAL A 121 -11.55 4.71 13.37
CA VAL A 121 -11.92 6.00 12.76
C VAL A 121 -10.84 6.47 11.79
N LEU A 122 -9.56 6.34 12.18
CA LEU A 122 -8.46 6.70 11.29
C LEU A 122 -8.40 5.79 10.06
N ALA A 123 -8.52 4.47 10.26
CA ALA A 123 -8.53 3.50 9.17
C ALA A 123 -9.70 3.74 8.20
N GLU A 124 -10.89 4.05 8.73
CA GLU A 124 -12.08 4.43 7.96
C GLU A 124 -11.85 5.69 7.11
N ALA A 125 -11.30 6.74 7.71
CA ALA A 125 -11.05 8.00 7.02
C ALA A 125 -10.01 7.83 5.90
N CYS A 126 -8.93 7.11 6.18
CA CYS A 126 -7.92 6.75 5.19
C CYS A 126 -8.51 5.93 4.03
N ARG A 127 -9.33 4.92 4.35
CA ARG A 127 -10.00 4.06 3.36
C ARG A 127 -10.89 4.90 2.45
N ALA A 128 -11.73 5.75 3.02
CA ALA A 128 -12.65 6.60 2.25
C ALA A 128 -11.88 7.51 1.27
N GLU A 129 -10.81 8.15 1.73
CA GLU A 129 -10.00 9.05 0.91
C GLU A 129 -9.26 8.32 -0.21
N LEU A 130 -8.59 7.20 0.10
CA LEU A 130 -7.89 6.39 -0.90
C LEU A 130 -8.83 5.87 -1.99
N ARG A 131 -10.02 5.40 -1.59
CA ARG A 131 -11.03 4.93 -2.55
C ARG A 131 -11.50 6.05 -3.45
N ALA A 132 -11.84 7.21 -2.88
CA ALA A 132 -12.29 8.37 -3.64
C ALA A 132 -11.22 8.76 -4.67
N TYR A 133 -9.95 8.83 -4.24
CA TYR A 133 -8.84 9.13 -5.11
C TYR A 133 -8.69 8.09 -6.23
N LEU A 134 -8.59 6.80 -5.91
CA LEU A 134 -8.36 5.73 -6.91
C LEU A 134 -9.52 5.57 -7.90
N LEU A 135 -10.76 5.80 -7.48
CA LEU A 135 -11.95 5.65 -8.34
C LEU A 135 -12.24 6.88 -9.21
N HIS A 136 -11.93 8.07 -8.72
CA HIS A 136 -12.45 9.31 -9.33
C HIS A 136 -11.36 10.29 -9.76
N GLU A 137 -10.23 10.36 -9.06
CA GLU A 137 -9.17 11.32 -9.34
C GLU A 137 -8.04 10.69 -10.15
N PHE A 138 -7.51 9.55 -9.70
CA PHE A 138 -6.38 8.88 -10.35
C PHE A 138 -6.59 8.62 -11.85
N PRO A 139 -7.77 8.15 -12.33
CA PRO A 139 -8.00 7.98 -13.76
C PRO A 139 -7.99 9.27 -14.59
N GLN A 140 -8.04 10.43 -13.94
CA GLN A 140 -8.01 11.77 -14.56
C GLN A 140 -6.63 12.42 -14.49
N GLU A 141 -5.70 11.82 -13.74
CA GLU A 141 -4.35 12.36 -13.59
C GLU A 141 -3.58 12.32 -14.92
N PRO A 142 -2.78 13.36 -15.24
CA PRO A 142 -2.01 13.40 -16.49
C PRO A 142 -0.95 12.29 -16.58
N PHE A 143 -0.57 11.71 -15.44
CA PHE A 143 0.37 10.60 -15.36
C PHE A 143 -0.29 9.22 -15.29
N TYR A 144 -1.63 9.15 -15.34
CA TYR A 144 -2.35 7.89 -15.31
C TYR A 144 -1.88 6.94 -16.43
N SER A 145 -1.65 5.69 -16.05
CA SER A 145 -1.44 4.59 -17.00
C SER A 145 -2.00 3.30 -16.41
N PRO A 146 -2.65 2.43 -17.21
CA PRO A 146 -3.22 1.16 -16.72
C PRO A 146 -2.20 0.18 -16.13
N CYS A 147 -0.89 0.37 -16.38
CA CYS A 147 0.16 -0.44 -15.78
C CYS A 147 0.58 0.03 -14.37
N LEU A 148 0.11 1.20 -13.93
CA LEU A 148 0.44 1.71 -12.62
C LEU A 148 -0.29 0.93 -11.54
N CYS A 149 0.47 0.58 -10.52
CA CYS A 149 0.06 -0.13 -9.33
C CYS A 149 0.43 0.72 -8.12
N PRO A 150 -0.45 0.82 -7.12
CA PRO A 150 -0.11 1.50 -5.89
C PRO A 150 0.91 0.70 -5.07
N GLY A 151 1.86 1.40 -4.47
CA GLY A 151 2.63 0.92 -3.32
C GLY A 151 2.01 1.47 -2.05
N LEU A 152 1.29 0.64 -1.30
CA LEU A 152 0.56 1.08 -0.11
C LEU A 152 1.46 1.09 1.13
N TRP A 153 1.35 2.13 1.97
CA TRP A 153 2.12 2.28 3.20
C TRP A 153 1.20 2.24 4.41
N LEU A 154 1.30 1.17 5.20
CA LEU A 154 0.56 1.06 6.44
C LEU A 154 1.16 2.01 7.47
N HIS A 155 0.31 2.74 8.17
CA HIS A 155 0.70 3.54 9.32
C HIS A 155 0.87 2.60 10.52
N VAL A 156 2.04 1.99 10.66
CA VAL A 156 2.39 1.12 11.78
C VAL A 156 3.71 1.60 12.38
N PRO A 157 4.09 1.19 13.60
CA PRO A 157 5.40 1.53 14.14
C PRO A 157 6.53 1.08 13.20
N ASP A 158 7.53 1.94 12.94
CA ASP A 158 8.63 1.67 11.99
C ASP A 158 9.42 0.38 12.29
N ALA A 159 9.45 -0.05 13.55
CA ALA A 159 10.12 -1.27 13.98
C ALA A 159 9.34 -2.56 13.60
N TRP A 160 8.10 -2.45 13.12
CA TRP A 160 7.30 -3.60 12.72
C TRP A 160 7.83 -4.22 11.44
N GLN A 161 8.06 -5.53 11.50
CA GLN A 161 8.41 -6.35 10.34
C GLN A 161 7.29 -7.35 10.07
N ARG A 162 7.18 -7.85 8.86
CA ARG A 162 6.34 -9.03 8.57
C ARG A 162 6.90 -10.24 9.31
N THR A 163 6.02 -11.12 9.77
CA THR A 163 6.41 -12.28 10.61
C THR A 163 6.46 -13.57 9.83
N HIS A 164 5.62 -13.72 8.79
CA HIS A 164 5.55 -14.98 8.06
C HIS A 164 5.17 -14.86 6.58
N TYR A 165 4.56 -13.77 6.13
CA TYR A 165 4.27 -13.60 4.70
C TYR A 165 5.45 -13.00 3.92
N LEU A 166 5.99 -13.79 2.98
CA LEU A 166 7.13 -13.42 2.12
C LEU A 166 8.27 -12.77 2.92
N VAL A 167 8.59 -13.40 4.06
CA VAL A 167 9.77 -13.08 4.84
C VAL A 167 10.93 -13.78 4.17
N SER A 168 11.86 -13.01 3.61
CA SER A 168 13.13 -13.56 3.15
C SER A 168 13.84 -14.17 4.34
N ASN A 169 14.05 -15.48 4.34
CA ASN A 169 15.03 -16.12 5.22
C ASN A 169 16.41 -15.65 4.75
N THR A 170 16.86 -14.50 5.25
CA THR A 170 18.26 -14.09 5.19
C THR A 170 19.11 -14.99 6.05
#